data_AF-A0AAN0LXE8-F1
#
_entry.id   AF-A0AAN0LXE8-F1
#
_cell.length_a   1.000
_cell.length_b   1.000
_cell.length_c   1.000
_cell.angle_alpha   90.00
_cell.angle_beta   90.00
_cell.angle_gamma   90.00
#
_symmetry.space_group_name_H-M   'P 1'
#
loop_
_entity.id
_entity.type
_entity.pdbx_description
1 polymer ?
#
loop_
_entity_poly.entity_id
_entity_poly.type
_entity_poly.pdbx_seq_one_letter_code
_entity_poly.pdbx_strand_id
1 'polypeptide(L)'
;MLLPISNQIWWGSLALGIVFTVFTISYKLAEFDKQDSLTAGVLAVVSYFMLLPQQACPDAAWGTVSWTSFNSEAIFTGIIVAIVSTEVFMFMNRKGWVIKMP
;
A
#
# COMPACT_ATOMS: atom_id res chain seq x y z
N MET A 1 -17.24 16.53 -25.05
CA MET A 1 -17.51 16.62 -23.60
C MET A 1 -17.14 15.36 -22.81
N LEU A 2 -17.09 14.16 -23.42
CA LEU A 2 -16.73 12.90 -22.74
C LEU A 2 -15.23 12.76 -22.38
N LEU A 3 -14.33 13.22 -23.25
CA LEU A 3 -12.87 13.11 -23.06
C LEU A 3 -12.33 13.62 -21.70
N PRO A 4 -12.71 14.81 -21.20
CA PRO A 4 -12.21 15.28 -19.90
C PRO A 4 -12.70 14.42 -18.72
N ILE A 5 -13.91 13.86 -18.80
CA ILE A 5 -14.48 13.01 -17.75
C ILE A 5 -13.76 11.66 -17.72
N SER A 6 -13.56 11.04 -18.89
CA SER A 6 -12.83 9.78 -19.01
C SER A 6 -11.39 9.89 -18.49
N ASN A 7 -10.73 11.03 -18.71
CA ASN A 7 -9.40 11.29 -18.17
C ASN A 7 -9.42 11.35 -16.63
N GLN A 8 -10.40 12.02 -16.03
CA GLN A 8 -10.49 12.06 -14.55
C GLN A 8 -10.78 10.70 -13.94
N ILE A 9 -11.59 9.86 -14.59
CA ILE A 9 -11.84 8.49 -14.15
C ILE A 9 -10.53 7.68 -14.13
N TRP A 10 -9.66 7.87 -15.12
CA TRP A 10 -8.35 7.21 -15.15
C TRP A 10 -7.48 7.60 -13.95
N TRP A 11 -7.43 8.89 -13.60
CA TRP A 11 -6.68 9.38 -12.44
C TRP A 11 -7.22 8.85 -11.10
N GLY A 12 -8.54 8.64 -10.99
CA GLY A 12 -9.16 8.10 -9.78
C GLY A 12 -9.08 6.58 -9.63
N SER A 13 -8.79 5.85 -10.71
CA SER A 13 -8.80 4.38 -10.73
C SER A 13 -7.43 3.80 -11.06
N LEU A 14 -7.03 3.85 -12.32
CA LEU A 14 -5.83 3.20 -12.84
C LEU A 14 -4.54 3.83 -12.30
N ALA A 15 -4.52 5.14 -12.10
CA ALA A 15 -3.35 5.84 -11.57
C ALA A 15 -3.10 5.56 -10.08
N LEU A 16 -4.08 5.02 -9.34
CA LEU A 16 -4.01 4.73 -7.90
C LEU A 16 -4.23 3.25 -7.56
N GLY A 17 -4.37 2.39 -8.57
CA GLY A 17 -4.78 0.99 -8.42
C GLY A 17 -3.90 0.17 -7.48
N ILE A 18 -2.62 0.56 -7.32
CA ILE A 18 -1.72 -0.17 -6.44
C ILE A 18 -2.11 -0.08 -4.97
N VAL A 19 -2.62 1.07 -4.52
CA VAL A 19 -2.99 1.27 -3.10
C VAL A 19 -4.10 0.29 -2.71
N PHE A 20 -5.10 0.15 -3.58
CA PHE A 20 -6.19 -0.81 -3.39
C PHE A 20 -5.70 -2.26 -3.47
N THR A 21 -4.74 -2.53 -4.35
CA THR A 21 -4.16 -3.86 -4.53
C THR A 21 -3.37 -4.28 -3.28
N VAL A 22 -2.51 -3.40 -2.75
CA VAL A 22 -1.74 -3.60 -1.51
C VAL A 22 -2.69 -3.88 -0.35
N PHE A 23 -3.70 -3.01 -0.16
CA PHE A 23 -4.70 -3.20 0.88
C PHE A 23 -5.40 -4.56 0.76
N THR A 24 -5.86 -4.90 -0.44
CA THR A 24 -6.65 -6.13 -0.68
C THR A 24 -5.82 -7.39 -0.44
N ILE A 25 -4.56 -7.43 -0.90
CA ILE A 25 -3.67 -8.57 -0.70
C ILE A 25 -3.43 -8.78 0.79
N SER A 26 -3.04 -7.72 1.49
CA SER A 26 -2.76 -7.76 2.93
C SER A 26 -3.98 -8.11 3.76
N TYR A 27 -5.15 -7.56 3.40
CA TYR A 27 -6.42 -7.89 4.05
C TYR A 27 -6.72 -9.39 3.90
N LYS A 28 -6.65 -9.92 2.68
CA LYS A 28 -6.96 -11.34 2.42
C LYS A 28 -5.96 -12.30 3.03
N LEU A 29 -4.68 -11.92 3.07
CA LEU A 29 -3.64 -12.72 3.72
C LEU A 29 -3.87 -12.79 5.25
N ALA A 30 -4.18 -11.67 5.89
CA ALA A 30 -4.47 -11.65 7.33
C ALA A 30 -5.81 -12.34 7.68
N GLU A 31 -6.82 -12.24 6.81
CA GLU A 31 -8.10 -12.95 6.96
C GLU A 31 -7.90 -14.47 6.92
N PHE A 32 -7.06 -14.96 6.00
CA PHE A 32 -6.72 -16.38 5.89
C PHE A 32 -6.10 -16.93 7.19
N ASP A 33 -5.24 -16.15 7.82
CA ASP A 33 -4.58 -16.51 9.08
C ASP A 33 -5.39 -16.16 10.34
N LYS A 34 -6.66 -15.73 10.19
CA LYS A 34 -7.58 -15.33 11.28
C LYS A 34 -7.01 -14.23 12.17
N GLN A 35 -6.24 -13.33 11.58
CA GLN A 35 -5.66 -12.15 12.22
C GLN A 35 -6.51 -10.90 11.92
N ASP A 36 -6.20 -9.77 12.57
CA ASP A 36 -6.88 -8.50 12.29
C ASP A 36 -6.57 -8.01 10.86
N SER A 37 -7.51 -8.28 9.95
CA SER A 37 -7.38 -8.02 8.51
C SER A 37 -7.41 -6.53 8.18
N LEU A 38 -8.19 -5.74 8.92
CA LEU A 38 -8.27 -4.30 8.69
C LEU A 38 -6.96 -3.62 9.09
N THR A 39 -6.44 -3.94 10.28
CA THR A 39 -5.18 -3.39 10.76
C THR A 39 -4.02 -3.81 9.86
N ALA A 40 -3.97 -5.07 9.44
CA ALA A 40 -2.95 -5.55 8.50
C ALA A 40 -3.01 -4.83 7.15
N GLY A 41 -4.20 -4.60 6.59
CA GLY A 41 -4.39 -3.90 5.32
C GLY A 41 -3.96 -2.44 5.39
N VAL A 42 -4.37 -1.72 6.45
CA VAL A 42 -3.96 -0.31 6.66
C VAL A 42 -2.46 -0.21 6.87
N LEU A 43 -1.87 -1.10 7.68
CA LEU A 43 -0.44 -1.11 7.95
C LEU A 43 0.37 -1.31 6.67
N ALA A 44 -0.01 -2.28 5.83
CA ALA A 44 0.68 -2.55 4.57
C ALA A 44 0.65 -1.36 3.61
N VAL A 45 -0.47 -0.62 3.56
CA VAL A 45 -0.57 0.61 2.76
C VAL A 45 0.37 1.69 3.30
N VAL A 46 0.43 1.88 4.63
CA VAL A 46 1.37 2.83 5.25
C VAL A 46 2.81 2.43 4.98
N SER A 47 3.16 1.15 5.11
CA SER A 47 4.48 0.63 4.80
C SER A 47 4.85 0.81 3.34
N TYR A 48 3.89 0.65 2.42
CA TYR A 48 4.08 0.96 1.00
C TYR A 48 4.43 2.43 0.79
N PHE A 49 3.68 3.36 1.38
CA PHE A 49 3.97 4.80 1.30
C PHE A 49 5.34 5.17 1.86
N MET A 50 5.79 4.51 2.93
CA MET A 50 7.12 4.73 3.52
C MET A 50 8.26 4.33 2.58
N LEU A 51 8.04 3.37 1.69
CA LEU A 51 9.05 2.85 0.76
C LEU A 51 9.07 3.57 -0.59
N LEU A 52 8.18 4.54 -0.81
CA LEU A 52 8.13 5.26 -2.07
C LEU A 52 9.35 6.17 -2.25
N PRO A 53 9.92 6.23 -3.46
CA PRO A 53 11.01 7.13 -3.76
C PRO A 53 10.52 8.59 -3.72
N GLN A 54 11.10 9.39 -2.82
CA GLN A 54 10.76 10.81 -2.60
C GLN A 54 11.62 11.80 -3.40
N GLN A 55 12.46 11.29 -4.32
CA GLN A 55 13.35 12.08 -5.15
C GLN A 55 12.85 12.09 -6.59
N ALA A 56 11.89 12.94 -6.89
CA ALA A 56 11.43 13.15 -8.26
C ALA A 56 12.25 14.27 -8.93
N CYS A 57 13.46 13.96 -9.40
CA CYS A 57 14.35 14.86 -10.18
C CYS A 57 15.33 15.76 -9.38
N PRO A 58 16.47 16.17 -10.00
CA PRO A 58 17.51 16.99 -9.35
C PRO A 58 17.03 18.34 -8.80
N ASP A 59 15.94 18.89 -9.35
CA ASP A 59 15.39 20.21 -8.99
C ASP A 59 14.13 20.13 -8.12
N ALA A 60 13.68 18.95 -7.70
CA ALA A 60 12.48 18.83 -6.90
C ALA A 60 12.76 18.93 -5.40
N ALA A 61 11.82 19.57 -4.70
CA ALA A 61 11.83 19.61 -3.25
C ALA A 61 11.71 18.20 -2.66
N TRP A 62 12.30 18.03 -1.46
CA TRP A 62 12.14 16.83 -0.66
C TRP A 62 10.66 16.50 -0.48
N GLY A 63 10.31 15.22 -0.64
CA GLY A 63 8.94 14.73 -0.39
C GLY A 63 8.08 14.65 -1.65
N THR A 64 8.67 14.90 -2.82
CA THR A 64 8.00 14.72 -4.10
C THR A 64 8.00 13.25 -4.50
N VAL A 65 6.81 12.67 -4.64
CA VAL A 65 6.64 11.27 -5.07
C VAL A 65 6.14 11.25 -6.50
N SER A 66 6.80 10.46 -7.36
CA SER A 66 6.34 10.27 -8.73
C SER A 66 5.01 9.53 -8.76
N TRP A 67 4.07 9.98 -9.60
CA TRP A 67 2.79 9.29 -9.83
C TRP A 67 2.98 7.87 -10.39
N THR A 68 4.11 7.60 -11.04
CA THR A 68 4.47 6.25 -11.51
C THR A 68 4.60 5.24 -10.37
N SER A 69 4.85 5.73 -9.15
CA SER A 69 4.87 4.89 -7.95
C SER A 69 3.47 4.42 -7.53
N PHE A 70 2.39 4.89 -8.18
CA PHE A 70 1.02 4.52 -7.87
C PHE A 70 0.30 3.75 -8.99
N ASN A 71 0.93 3.67 -10.16
CA ASN A 71 0.38 3.02 -11.34
C ASN A 71 0.82 1.55 -11.43
N SER A 72 0.63 0.94 -12.61
CA SER A 72 0.99 -0.45 -12.87
C SER A 72 2.49 -0.78 -12.76
N GLU A 73 3.39 0.20 -12.90
CA GLU A 73 4.84 0.02 -12.80
C GLU A 73 5.26 -0.45 -11.41
N ALA A 74 4.53 -0.02 -10.38
CA ALA A 74 4.86 -0.35 -9.00
C ALA A 74 4.13 -1.61 -8.48
N ILE A 75 3.41 -2.35 -9.34
CA ILE A 75 2.63 -3.54 -8.93
C ILE A 75 3.49 -4.59 -8.24
N PHE A 76 4.65 -4.92 -8.81
CA PHE A 76 5.51 -5.96 -8.26
C PHE A 76 6.03 -5.57 -6.86
N THR A 77 6.49 -4.32 -6.72
CA THR A 77 6.92 -3.76 -5.44
C THR A 77 5.78 -3.75 -4.43
N GLY A 78 4.59 -3.31 -4.82
CA GLY A 78 3.42 -3.28 -3.94
C GLY A 78 3.02 -4.67 -3.43
N ILE A 79 3.05 -5.70 -4.29
CA ILE A 79 2.78 -7.09 -3.87
C ILE A 79 3.80 -7.56 -2.82
N ILE A 80 5.10 -7.32 -3.07
CA ILE A 80 6.16 -7.71 -2.12
C ILE A 80 5.95 -7.01 -0.78
N VAL A 81 5.73 -5.69 -0.80
CA VAL A 81 5.53 -4.92 0.43
C VAL A 81 4.27 -5.38 1.17
N ALA A 82 3.17 -5.64 0.45
CA ALA A 82 1.94 -6.15 1.03
C ALA A 82 2.16 -7.46 1.80
N ILE A 83 2.80 -8.44 1.15
CA ILE A 83 3.06 -9.74 1.75
C ILE A 83 4.02 -9.61 2.94
N VAL A 84 5.16 -8.95 2.75
CA VAL A 84 6.20 -8.83 3.80
C VAL A 84 5.67 -8.06 5.00
N SER A 85 4.99 -6.93 4.79
CA SER A 85 4.44 -6.13 5.88
C SER A 85 3.39 -6.92 6.67
N THR A 86 2.52 -7.66 5.98
CA THR A 86 1.48 -8.46 6.63
C THR A 86 2.07 -9.65 7.37
N GLU A 87 3.03 -10.37 6.80
CA GLU A 87 3.72 -11.47 7.48
C GLU A 87 4.42 -11.00 8.76
N VAL A 88 5.14 -9.87 8.70
CA VAL A 88 5.78 -9.29 9.88
C VAL A 88 4.75 -8.94 10.95
N PHE A 89 3.62 -8.32 10.58
CA PHE A 89 2.52 -8.03 11.50
C PHE A 89 1.95 -9.28 12.16
N MET A 90 1.61 -10.29 11.36
CA MET A 90 1.04 -11.54 11.86
C MET A 90 2.03 -12.30 12.75
N PHE A 91 3.33 -12.25 12.42
CA PHE A 91 4.39 -12.85 13.23
C PHE A 91 4.51 -12.20 14.61
N MET A 92 4.46 -10.86 14.68
CA MET A 92 4.46 -10.14 15.95
C MET A 92 3.23 -10.50 16.80
N ASN A 93 2.06 -10.62 16.17
CA ASN A 93 0.84 -10.98 16.88
C ASN A 93 0.87 -12.43 17.40
N ARG A 94 1.36 -13.38 16.59
CA ARG A 94 1.54 -14.80 17.00
C ARG A 94 2.50 -14.95 18.19
N LYS A 95 3.53 -14.11 18.26
CA LYS A 95 4.46 -14.08 19.41
C LYS A 95 3.92 -13.39 20.65
N GLY A 96 2.73 -12.79 20.58
CA GLY A 96 2.13 -12.06 21.69
C GLY A 96 2.85 -10.75 22.00
N TRP A 97 3.56 -10.15 21.04
CA TRP A 97 4.15 -8.81 21.16
C TRP A 97 3.09 -7.73 21.04
N VAL A 98 2.09 -7.78 21.92
CA VAL A 98 0.95 -6.88 21.95
C VAL A 98 0.96 -6.14 23.27
N ILE A 99 0.74 -4.82 23.21
CA ILE A 99 0.55 -4.00 24.40
C ILE A 99 -0.83 -4.34 24.98
N LYS A 100 -0.84 -5.00 26.14
CA LYS A 100 -2.08 -5.23 26.88
C LYS A 100 -2.50 -3.90 27.49
N MET A 101 -3.64 -3.38 27.04
CA MET A 101 -4.27 -2.26 27.71
C MET A 101 -4.91 -2.77 29.01
N PRO A 102 -4.75 -2.03 30.14
CA PRO A 102 -5.47 -2.34 31.38
C PRO A 102 -6.98 -2.10 31.26
#